data_AF-A0A520ZXG7-F1
#
_entry.id   AF-A0A520ZXG7-F1
#
_cell.length_a   1.000
_cell.length_b   1.000
_cell.length_c   1.000
_cell.angle_alpha   90.00
_cell.angle_beta   90.00
_cell.angle_gamma   90.00
#
_symmetry.space_group_name_H-M   'P 1'
#
loop_
_entity.id
_entity.type
_entity.pdbx_description
1 polymer ?
#
loop_
_entity_poly.entity_id
_entity_poly.type
_entity_poly.pdbx_seq_one_letter_code
_entity_poly.pdbx_strand_id
1 'polypeptide(L)' 'VYEGQYGIVEGADKFLPVDVYVPGCPPRPEALIEGIIELEYKITGWRRWPKPKPEWRESGSDKS' A
#
# COMPACT_ATOMS: atom_id res chain seq x y z
N VAL A 1 3.20 -17.70 -4.97
CA VAL A 1 2.12 -18.52 -5.59
C VAL A 1 2.54 -19.11 -6.94
N TYR A 2 3.37 -18.42 -7.75
CA TYR A 2 3.82 -18.92 -9.06
C TYR A 2 5.33 -18.75 -9.30
N GLU A 3 6.16 -19.02 -8.30
CA GLU A 3 7.62 -18.94 -8.45
C GLU A 3 8.15 -20.04 -9.38
N GLY A 4 9.03 -19.70 -10.32
CA GLY A 4 9.69 -20.66 -11.22
C GLY A 4 8.89 -21.16 -12.42
N GLN A 5 7.72 -20.59 -12.74
CA GLN A 5 6.98 -20.94 -13.96
C GLN A 5 7.56 -20.26 -15.20
N TYR A 6 7.82 -21.03 -16.26
CA TYR A 6 8.46 -20.57 -17.51
C TYR A 6 7.76 -19.40 -18.20
N GLY A 7 6.45 -19.25 -17.99
CA GLY A 7 5.62 -18.21 -18.61
C GLY A 7 5.34 -17.01 -17.71
N ILE A 8 5.89 -16.93 -16.50
CA ILE A 8 5.57 -15.88 -15.52
C ILE A 8 6.83 -15.14 -15.12
N VAL A 9 6.76 -13.82 -15.19
CA VAL A 9 7.76 -12.94 -14.63
C VAL A 9 7.51 -12.77 -13.12
N GLU A 10 8.57 -12.93 -12.32
CA GLU A 10 8.52 -12.89 -10.84
C GLU A 10 8.23 -11.52 -10.21
N GLY A 11 7.78 -10.54 -11.00
CA GLY A 11 7.44 -9.20 -10.52
C GLY A 11 7.59 -8.13 -11.59
N ALA A 12 6.64 -7.19 -11.63
CA ALA A 12 6.68 -6.06 -12.54
C ALA A 12 7.88 -5.13 -12.30
N ASP A 13 8.39 -5.10 -11.07
CA ASP A 13 9.57 -4.32 -10.65
C ASP A 13 10.86 -4.65 -11.41
N LYS A 14 10.98 -5.89 -11.90
CA LYS A 14 12.16 -6.31 -12.67
C LYS A 14 12.23 -5.64 -14.04
N PHE A 15 11.13 -5.06 -14.53
CA PHE A 15 11.03 -4.46 -15.86
C PHE A 15 10.73 -2.97 -15.81
N LEU A 16 9.89 -2.53 -14.88
CA LEU A 16 9.48 -1.13 -14.75
C LEU A 16 9.66 -0.68 -13.29
N PRO A 17 10.08 0.58 -13.07
CA PRO A 17 10.16 1.11 -11.71
C PRO A 17 8.75 1.16 -11.10
N VAL A 18 8.60 0.59 -9.92
CA VAL A 18 7.33 0.59 -9.18
C VAL A 18 7.33 1.70 -8.13
N ASP A 19 6.36 2.60 -8.20
CA ASP A 19 6.21 3.70 -7.25
C ASP A 19 5.61 3.26 -5.90
N VAL A 20 4.60 2.40 -5.92
CA VAL A 20 3.85 1.98 -4.72
C VAL A 20 3.50 0.50 -4.81
N TYR A 21 3.72 -0.23 -3.72
CA TYR A 21 3.38 -1.64 -3.57
C TYR A 21 2.13 -1.83 -2.72
N VAL A 22 1.09 -2.42 -3.27
CA VAL A 22 -0.15 -2.76 -2.54
C VAL A 22 -0.19 -4.27 -2.28
N PRO A 23 0.01 -4.74 -1.05
CA PRO A 23 0.02 -6.17 -0.75
C PRO A 23 -1.41 -6.76 -0.76
N GLY A 24 -1.54 -7.94 -1.35
CA GLY A 24 -2.72 -8.79 -1.21
C GLY A 24 -2.98 -9.68 -2.43
N CYS A 25 -3.81 -10.71 -2.24
CA CYS A 25 -4.14 -11.68 -3.29
C CYS A 25 -5.60 -12.16 -3.13
N PRO A 26 -6.61 -11.40 -3.61
CA PRO A 26 -6.52 -10.03 -4.12
C PRO A 26 -6.35 -9.01 -2.98
N PRO A 27 -5.82 -7.80 -3.25
CA PRO A 27 -5.75 -6.75 -2.25
C PRO A 27 -7.16 -6.37 -1.78
N ARG A 28 -7.27 -6.07 -0.48
CA ARG A 28 -8.53 -5.55 0.07
C ARG A 28 -8.86 -4.21 -0.59
N PRO A 29 -10.13 -3.90 -0.88
CA PRO A 29 -10.51 -2.62 -1.49
C PRO A 29 -9.95 -1.40 -0.77
N GLU A 30 -9.93 -1.45 0.57
CA GLU A 30 -9.38 -0.39 1.41
C GLU A 30 -7.87 -0.21 1.23
N ALA A 31 -7.14 -1.31 1.09
CA ALA A 31 -5.69 -1.28 0.85
C ALA A 31 -5.35 -0.74 -0.55
N LEU A 32 -6.17 -1.07 -1.55
CA LEU A 32 -6.03 -0.52 -2.91
C LEU A 32 -6.25 0.99 -2.93
N ILE A 33 -7.30 1.46 -2.25
CA ILE A 33 -7.60 2.90 -2.16
C ILE A 33 -6.47 3.64 -1.42
N GLU A 34 -5.94 3.09 -0.32
CA GLU A 34 -4.81 3.69 0.38
C GLU A 34 -3.56 3.78 -0.52
N GLY A 35 -3.29 2.77 -1.34
CA GLY A 35 -2.20 2.80 -2.32
C GLY A 35 -2.34 3.92 -3.36
N ILE A 36 -3.57 4.20 -3.81
CA ILE A 36 -3.85 5.32 -4.74
C ILE A 36 -3.65 6.67 -4.04
N ILE A 37 -4.11 6.80 -2.79
CA ILE A 37 -3.91 8.03 -1.99
C ILE A 37 -2.42 8.26 -1.72
N GLU A 38 -1.66 7.21 -1.46
CA GLU A 38 -0.21 7.29 -1.29
C GLU A 38 0.49 7.72 -2.57
N LEU A 39 0.06 7.23 -3.73
CA LEU A 39 0.57 7.68 -5.02
C LEU A 39 0.25 9.16 -5.27
N GLU A 40 -0.99 9.60 -4.98
CA GLU A 40 -1.38 11.01 -5.08
C GLU A 40 -0.50 11.90 -4.18
N TYR A 41 -0.22 11.45 -2.96
CA TYR A 41 0.66 12.16 -2.04
C TYR A 41 2.10 12.25 -2.56
N LYS A 42 2.63 11.19 -3.18
CA LYS A 42 3.96 11.21 -3.80
C LYS A 42 4.07 12.21 -4.95
N ILE A 43 3.00 12.41 -5.71
CA ILE A 43 2.97 13.32 -6.86
C ILE A 43 2.76 14.77 -6.41
N THR A 44 1.83 15.01 -5.50
CA THR A 44 1.36 16.37 -5.15
C THR A 44 2.02 16.95 -3.90
N GLY A 45 2.64 16.11 -3.07
CA GLY A 45 3.17 16.48 -1.75
C GLY A 45 2.08 16.78 -0.71
N TRP A 46 0.80 16.66 -1.07
CA TRP A 46 -0.33 16.93 -0.19
C TRP A 46 -1.27 15.75 -0.12
N ARG A 47 -1.67 15.37 1.09
CA ARG A 47 -2.59 14.25 1.30
C ARG A 47 -4.00 14.78 1.50
N ARG A 48 -4.89 14.51 0.54
CA ARG A 48 -6.28 14.96 0.56
C ARG A 48 -7.10 14.35 1.70
N TRP A 49 -6.89 13.07 2.01
CA TRP A 49 -7.67 12.36 3.04
C TRP A 49 -6.84 12.08 4.29
N PRO A 50 -7.31 12.41 5.51
CA PRO A 50 -6.58 12.11 6.74
C PRO A 50 -6.42 10.59 6.90
N LYS A 51 -5.29 10.14 7.47
CA LYS A 51 -5.14 8.72 7.80
C LYS A 51 -6.21 8.34 8.83
N PRO A 52 -6.92 7.20 8.65
CA PRO A 52 -7.81 6.72 9.69
C PRO A 52 -6.97 6.48 10.94
N LYS A 53 -7.38 7.09 12.06
CA LYS A 53 -6.74 6.83 13.34
C LYS A 53 -6.95 5.35 13.67
N PRO A 54 -5.90 4.59 13.98
CA PRO A 54 -6.09 3.28 14.57
C PRO A 54 -6.68 3.49 15.96
N GLU A 55 -8.00 3.39 16.07
CA GLU A 55 -8.78 3.59 17.30
C GLU A 55 -8.23 2.75 18.47
N TRP A 56 -7.65 1.59 18.15
CA TRP A 56 -7.04 0.65 19.09
C TRP A 56 -5.64 1.03 19.58
N ARG A 57 -4.91 1.92 18.88
CA ARG A 57 -3.55 2.35 19.27
C ARG A 57 -3.56 3.56 20.21
N GLU A 58 -4.60 4.38 20.18
CA GLU A 58 -4.72 5.58 21.05
C GLU A 58 -5.26 5.24 22.46
N SER A 59 -5.86 4.06 22.68
CA SER A 59 -6.45 3.69 23.98
C SER A 59 -5.48 3.03 24.99
N GLY A 60 -4.19 2.91 24.68
CA GLY A 60 -3.24 2.14 25.50
C GLY A 60 -1.83 2.71 25.70
N SER A 61 -1.50 3.92 25.24
CA SER A 61 -0.12 4.44 25.37
C SER A 61 0.06 5.92 25.73
N ASP A 62 -1.01 6.67 26.01
CA ASP A 62 -0.95 8.06 26.53
C ASP A 62 -1.50 8.18 27.97
N LYS A 63 -1.02 7.32 28.87
CA LYS A 63 -1.08 7.53 30.33
C LYS A 63 0.27 7.20 30.95
N SER A 64 1.23 8.07 30.73
CA SER A 64 2.40 8.30 31.57
C SER A 64 2.76 9.77 31.48
#